data_AF-A0A6M4G856-F1
#
_entry.id   AF-A0A6M4G856-F1
#
_cell.length_a   1.000
_cell.length_b   1.000
_cell.length_c   1.000
_cell.angle_alpha   90.00
_cell.angle_beta   90.00
_cell.angle_gamma   90.00
#
_symmetry.space_group_name_H-M   'P 1'
#
loop_
_entity.id
_entity.type
_entity.pdbx_description
1 polymer ?
#
loop_
_entity_poly.entity_id
_entity_poly.type
_entity_poly.pdbx_seq_one_letter_code
_entity_poly.pdbx_strand_id
1 'polypeptide(L)' 'MTVKFLRDFDYRETDYKTIAYLAGYAGEVDYECAIRAVEAGAAELDDPHEMLPPIGEQEDA' A
#
# COMPACT_ATOMS: atom_id res chain seq x y z
N MET A 1 -4.21 -6.07 0.08
CA MET A 1 -4.02 -4.73 0.72
C MET A 1 -3.38 -3.82 -0.29
N THR A 2 -3.82 -2.58 -0.39
CA THR A 2 -3.18 -1.60 -1.28
C THR A 2 -2.03 -0.91 -0.55
N VAL A 3 -0.88 -0.83 -1.20
CA VAL A 3 0.30 -0.14 -0.67
C VAL A 3 0.94 0.72 -1.75
N LYS A 4 1.72 1.70 -1.30
CA LYS A 4 2.64 2.46 -2.14
C LYS A 4 4.08 2.25 -1.66
N PHE A 5 4.93 1.68 -2.51
CA PHE A 5 6.34 1.50 -2.19
C PHE A 5 7.09 2.83 -2.34
N LEU A 6 7.80 3.24 -1.29
CA LEU A 6 8.63 4.45 -1.25
C LEU A 6 10.06 4.18 -1.75
N ARG A 7 10.48 2.91 -1.73
CA ARG A 7 11.78 2.42 -2.20
C ARG A 7 11.63 0.98 -2.67
N ASP A 8 12.64 0.48 -3.37
CA ASP A 8 12.67 -0.91 -3.84
C ASP A 8 12.56 -1.89 -2.65
N PHE A 9 11.80 -2.96 -2.84
CA PHE A 9 11.53 -3.96 -1.81
C PHE A 9 11.42 -5.37 -2.39
N ASP A 10 12.24 -6.28 -1.87
CA ASP A 10 12.19 -7.69 -2.24
C ASP A 10 11.40 -8.48 -1.18
N TYR A 11 10.20 -8.92 -1.57
CA TYR A 11 9.36 -9.77 -0.72
C TYR A 11 9.63 -11.25 -0.99
N ARG A 12 10.21 -11.94 -0.01
CA ARG A 12 10.37 -13.40 -0.04
C ARG A 12 9.07 -14.09 0.38
N GLU A 13 8.22 -14.39 -0.60
CA GLU A 13 6.92 -15.07 -0.40
C GLU A 13 7.11 -16.54 0.02
N THR A 14 8.10 -17.23 -0.57
CA THR A 14 8.50 -18.59 -0.17
C THR A 14 10.02 -18.73 -0.22
N ASP A 15 10.55 -19.88 0.21
CA ASP A 15 11.99 -20.13 0.14
C ASP A 15 12.57 -20.07 -1.27
N TYR A 16 11.73 -20.27 -2.30
CA TYR A 16 12.12 -20.35 -3.71
C TYR A 16 11.55 -19.20 -4.57
N LYS A 17 10.71 -18.32 -4.01
CA LYS A 17 10.06 -17.24 -4.74
C LYS A 17 10.25 -15.90 -4.03
N THR A 18 10.84 -14.96 -4.75
CA THR A 18 10.97 -13.55 -4.35
C THR A 18 10.26 -12.69 -5.37
N ILE A 19 9.49 -11.72 -4.89
CA ILE A 19 8.80 -10.72 -5.72
C ILE A 19 9.48 -9.39 -5.45
N ALA A 20 10.04 -8.78 -6.49
CA ALA A 20 10.67 -7.47 -6.43
C ALA A 20 9.64 -6.38 -6.76
N TYR A 21 9.48 -5.43 -5.85
CA TYR A 21 8.67 -4.23 -6.04
C TYR A 21 9.58 -3.02 -6.19
N LEU A 22 9.33 -2.18 -7.19
CA LEU A 22 10.09 -0.96 -7.43
C LEU A 22 9.52 0.21 -6.63
N ALA A 23 10.40 1.14 -6.27
CA ALA A 23 10.02 2.44 -5.74
C ALA A 23 8.98 3.11 -6.65
N GLY A 24 7.90 3.61 -6.06
CA GLY A 24 6.79 4.24 -6.76
C GLY A 24 5.70 3.28 -7.24
N TYR A 25 5.88 1.96 -7.13
CA TYR A 25 4.78 1.02 -7.37
C TYR A 25 3.66 1.24 -6.35
N ALA A 26 2.43 1.37 -6.84
CA ALA A 26 1.22 1.45 -6.04
C ALA A 26 0.21 0.43 -6.55
N GLY A 27 -0.28 -0.43 -5.67
CA GLY A 27 -1.19 -1.49 -6.07
C GLY A 27 -1.49 -2.49 -4.96
N GLU A 28 -2.28 -3.49 -5.31
CA GLU A 28 -2.65 -4.55 -4.39
C GLU A 28 -1.51 -5.56 -4.23
N VAL A 29 -1.24 -5.92 -2.99
CA VAL A 29 -0.31 -6.98 -2.57
C VAL A 29 -0.93 -7.83 -1.46
N ASP A 30 -0.32 -8.99 -1.21
CA ASP A 30 -0.70 -9.85 -0.09
C ASP A 30 -0.53 -9.14 1.26
N TYR A 31 -1.37 -9.51 2.23
CA TYR A 31 -1.36 -8.91 3.57
C TYR A 31 0.01 -8.97 4.23
N GLU A 32 0.68 -10.13 4.20
CA GLU A 32 2.00 -10.30 4.79
C GLU A 32 3.07 -9.45 4.09
N CYS A 33 3.00 -9.30 2.77
CA CYS A 33 3.87 -8.41 2.02
C CYS A 33 3.67 -6.96 2.45
N ALA A 34 2.41 -6.51 2.56
CA ALA A 34 2.08 -5.15 2.97
C ALA A 34 2.63 -4.83 4.37
N ILE A 35 2.36 -5.70 5.35
CA ILE A 35 2.84 -5.50 6.72
C ILE A 35 4.37 -5.45 6.78
N ARG A 36 5.06 -6.42 6.18
CA ARG A 36 6.53 -6.45 6.20
C ARG A 36 7.15 -5.26 5.48
N ALA A 37 6.55 -4.81 4.37
CA ALA A 37 7.02 -3.64 3.65
C ALA A 37 6.85 -2.36 4.48
N VAL A 38 5.74 -2.21 5.20
CA VAL A 38 5.48 -1.08 6.10
C VAL A 38 6.39 -1.10 7.32
N GLU A 39 6.54 -2.26 7.98
CA GLU A 39 7.46 -2.42 9.12
C GLU A 39 8.92 -2.15 8.76
N ALA A 40 9.31 -2.50 7.53
CA ALA A 40 10.62 -2.17 6.98
C ALA A 40 10.75 -0.69 6.57
N GLY A 41 9.68 0.11 6.62
CA GLY A 41 9.67 1.49 6.10
C GLY A 41 9.94 1.55 4.59
N ALA A 42 9.55 0.51 3.85
CA ALA A 42 9.67 0.44 2.40
C ALA A 42 8.37 0.82 1.68
N ALA A 43 7.23 0.75 2.37
CA ALA A 43 5.92 1.12 1.83
C ALA A 43 5.04 1.83 2.87
N GLU A 44 3.99 2.47 2.39
CA GLU A 44 2.88 3.00 3.17
C GLU A 44 1.58 2.27 2.74
N LEU A 45 0.65 2.10 3.68
CA LEU A 45 -0.68 1.60 3.36
C LEU A 45 -1.43 2.70 2.60
N ASP A 46 -2.03 2.33 1.47
CA ASP A 46 -2.90 3.22 0.70
C ASP A 46 -4.32 2.99 1.21
N ASP A 47 -4.78 3.83 2.14
CA ASP A 47 -6.12 3.72 2.72
C ASP A 47 -7.15 4.31 1.72
N PRO A 48 -8.07 3.50 1.17
CA PRO A 48 -9.09 4.01 0.25
C PRO A 48 -10.05 5.02 0.91
N HIS A 49 -10.04 5.16 2.24
CA HIS A 49 -10.87 6.14 2.95
C HIS A 49 -10.39 7.59 2.80
N GLU A 50 -9.19 7.84 2.24
CA GLU A 50 -8.70 9.18 1.88
C GLU A 50 -9.13 9.66 0.48
N MET A 51 -9.83 8.83 -0.31
CA MET A 51 -10.34 9.22 -1.64
C MET A 51 -11.80 9.67 -1.66
N LEU A 52 -12.51 9.68 -0.53
CA LEU A 52 -13.79 10.38 -0.49
C LEU A 52 -13.50 11.88 -0.46
N PRO A 53 -13.96 12.68 -1.44
CA PRO A 53 -13.98 14.12 -1.27
C PRO A 53 -14.73 14.42 0.03
N PRO A 54 -14.36 15.47 0.79
CA PRO A 54 -15.15 15.88 1.94
C PRO A 54 -16.60 15.99 1.48
N ILE A 55 -17.48 15.19 2.07
CA ILE A 55 -18.91 15.25 1.80
C ILE A 55 -19.29 16.67 2.21
N GLY A 56 -19.47 17.55 1.23
CA GLY A 56 -19.88 18.91 1.47
C GLY A 56 -21.13 18.87 2.33
N GLU A 57 -21.11 19.65 3.42
CA GLU A 57 -22.28 19.95 4.23
C GLU A 57 -23.47 20.21 3.31
N GLN A 58 -24.47 19.32 3.37
CA GLN A 58 -25.82 19.63 2.92
C GLN A 58 -26.35 20.69 3.87
N GLU A 59 -26.42 21.93 3.44
CA GLU A 59 -27.32 22.91 4.05
C GLU A 59 -28.65 22.88 3.28
N ASP A 60 -29.68 22.45 4.01
CA ASP A 60 -31.09 22.44 3.61
C ASP A 60 -31.55 23.79 3.03
N ALA A 61 -32.40 23.71 2.01
CA ALA A 61 -33.10 24.85 1.40
C ALA A 61 -34.39 25.22 2.17
#